data_AF-A0A6P4BEY5-F1
#
_entry.id   AF-A0A6P4BEY5-F1
#
_cell.length_a   1.000
_cell.length_b   1.000
_cell.length_c   1.000
_cell.angle_alpha   90.00
_cell.angle_beta   90.00
_cell.angle_gamma   90.00
#
_symmetry.space_group_name_H-M   'P 1'
#
loop_
_entity.id
_entity.type
_entity.pdbx_description
1 polymer ?
#
loop_
_entity_poly.entity_id
_entity_poly.type
_entity_poly.pdbx_seq_one_letter_code
_entity_poly.pdbx_strand_id
1 'polypeptide(L)'
;MAIAGGAHTPRSEANLFRFCPFWSSGNASSSSSLSSSAHNNHNHRSEGNNTATSASASSSSSSSSSAKTVSAVARSLFPPRRRLRLDPSSCLYFPYEPGKQVRSAVRLKNTSKSYVAFKFQTTAPKSCYMRPPGGIIAPGESLIATVFKFVEQPENNEKMSDQKNKVKFKIMSLKVKEGVDYVPELFDEQKDLVSVERILKVVFIDPERPSPALEKLKRQLNEADTAVEARKKPPPAEAGPRVVAEGLVIDEWKERRERYLARQQVQAVDSV
;
A
#
# COMPACT_ATOMS: atom_id res chain seq x y z
N MET A 1 40.31 6.15 55.33
CA MET A 1 39.05 5.45 55.63
C MET A 1 38.59 4.72 54.37
N ALA A 2 38.14 3.47 54.50
CA ALA A 2 37.40 2.73 53.46
C ALA A 2 35.91 3.19 53.46
N ILE A 3 34.93 2.75 52.66
CA ILE A 3 34.52 1.45 52.07
C ILE A 3 33.67 1.78 50.81
N ALA A 4 33.95 1.29 49.60
CA ALA A 4 33.52 0.05 48.92
C ALA A 4 32.02 -0.08 48.50
N GLY A 5 31.78 -0.70 47.33
CA GLY A 5 30.47 -1.13 46.81
C GLY A 5 29.83 -0.19 45.77
N GLY A 6 29.30 -0.64 44.63
CA GLY A 6 29.23 -2.00 44.07
C GLY A 6 28.80 -1.99 42.59
N ALA A 7 29.05 -3.06 41.86
CA ALA A 7 28.73 -3.17 40.43
C ALA A 7 27.30 -3.64 40.19
N HIS A 8 26.63 -3.14 39.14
CA HIS A 8 25.47 -3.81 38.54
C HIS A 8 25.39 -3.60 37.03
N THR A 9 25.46 -4.70 36.28
CA THR A 9 24.95 -4.82 34.91
C THR A 9 23.63 -5.59 34.94
N PRO A 10 22.69 -5.24 34.04
CA PRO A 10 21.97 -6.24 33.25
C PRO A 10 22.04 -5.86 31.76
N ARG A 11 22.34 -6.74 30.79
CA ARG A 11 21.85 -8.09 30.47
C ARG A 11 20.41 -8.15 29.92
N SER A 12 20.34 -8.00 28.59
CA SER A 12 19.50 -8.67 27.57
C SER A 12 18.02 -9.03 27.79
N GLU A 13 17.30 -9.04 26.65
CA GLU A 13 15.93 -9.55 26.41
C GLU A 13 14.78 -8.59 26.83
N ALA A 14 13.59 -8.62 26.21
CA ALA A 14 13.05 -9.55 25.20
C ALA A 14 12.21 -8.83 24.12
N ASN A 15 11.84 -9.57 23.07
CA ASN A 15 10.91 -9.13 22.03
C ASN A 15 9.53 -8.78 22.61
N LEU A 16 8.95 -7.64 22.19
CA LEU A 16 7.51 -7.42 22.30
C LEU A 16 6.94 -6.79 21.02
N PHE A 17 6.75 -7.62 19.99
CA PHE A 17 5.94 -7.28 18.83
C PHE A 17 4.47 -7.16 19.25
N ARG A 18 4.08 -5.98 19.75
CA ARG A 18 2.67 -5.69 20.06
C ARG A 18 1.92 -5.44 18.75
N PHE A 19 1.20 -6.47 18.30
CA PHE A 19 0.27 -6.38 17.17
C PHE A 19 -0.78 -5.29 17.45
N CYS A 20 -0.89 -4.30 16.55
CA CYS A 20 -2.04 -3.40 16.55
C CYS A 20 -3.24 -4.11 15.91
N PRO A 21 -4.42 -4.14 16.54
CA PRO A 21 -5.59 -4.79 15.99
C PRO A 21 -6.20 -3.99 14.83
N PHE A 22 -6.50 -4.72 13.75
CA PHE A 22 -7.80 -4.74 13.09
C PHE A 22 -8.46 -3.39 12.75
N TRP A 23 -8.36 -2.98 11.48
CA TRP A 23 -9.22 -1.92 10.91
C TRP A 23 -10.58 -2.53 10.51
N SER A 24 -11.37 -2.90 11.51
CA SER A 24 -12.79 -3.29 11.43
C SER A 24 -13.73 -2.12 11.13
N SER A 25 -14.04 -1.81 9.87
CA SER A 25 -15.28 -1.07 9.57
C SER A 25 -16.48 -1.94 9.92
N GLY A 26 -17.14 -1.63 11.04
CA GLY A 26 -18.31 -2.37 11.51
C GLY A 26 -19.59 -1.97 10.80
N ASN A 27 -20.39 -2.97 10.44
CA ASN A 27 -21.81 -2.84 10.11
C ASN A 27 -22.54 -3.86 10.99
N ALA A 28 -23.50 -3.42 11.81
CA ALA A 28 -24.34 -4.28 12.69
C ALA A 28 -25.83 -3.94 12.43
N SER A 29 -26.83 -4.84 12.53
CA SER A 29 -26.91 -6.19 13.15
C SER A 29 -27.48 -7.23 12.14
N SER A 30 -28.19 -8.35 12.43
CA SER A 30 -28.76 -9.02 13.63
C SER A 30 -29.27 -10.43 13.25
N SER A 31 -29.47 -11.44 14.12
CA SER A 31 -28.89 -11.77 15.45
C SER A 31 -29.47 -13.11 16.01
N SER A 32 -28.78 -14.25 15.85
CA SER A 32 -29.13 -15.55 16.50
C SER A 32 -27.86 -16.42 16.65
N SER A 33 -27.36 -16.77 17.84
CA SER A 33 -27.86 -17.72 18.87
C SER A 33 -27.83 -19.19 18.38
N LEU A 34 -27.24 -20.20 19.04
CA LEU A 34 -26.85 -20.42 20.44
C LEU A 34 -25.49 -21.17 20.55
N SER A 35 -24.64 -20.85 21.53
CA SER A 35 -24.40 -21.56 22.81
C SER A 35 -23.84 -23.00 22.73
N SER A 36 -22.66 -23.17 23.32
CA SER A 36 -21.95 -24.43 23.52
C SER A 36 -22.51 -25.27 24.68
N SER A 37 -22.44 -26.59 24.55
CA SER A 37 -22.53 -27.52 25.69
C SER A 37 -21.46 -28.60 25.56
N ALA A 38 -20.62 -28.74 26.59
CA ALA A 38 -19.69 -29.86 26.73
C ALA A 38 -20.31 -30.94 27.61
N HIS A 39 -20.07 -32.22 27.31
CA HIS A 39 -20.24 -33.30 28.29
C HIS A 39 -19.16 -34.38 28.11
N ASN A 40 -18.97 -35.17 29.17
CA ASN A 40 -17.75 -35.87 29.51
C ASN A 40 -18.03 -37.39 29.72
N ASN A 41 -17.04 -38.24 29.45
CA ASN A 41 -16.85 -39.64 29.91
C ASN A 41 -18.05 -40.64 30.00
N HIS A 42 -17.90 -41.85 29.41
CA HIS A 42 -17.51 -43.05 30.19
C HIS A 42 -17.26 -44.37 29.39
N ASN A 43 -16.09 -44.97 29.64
CA ASN A 43 -15.72 -46.38 29.86
C ASN A 43 -16.59 -47.63 29.48
N HIS A 44 -15.86 -48.61 28.89
CA HIS A 44 -15.71 -50.06 29.23
C HIS A 44 -16.66 -51.21 28.74
N ARG A 45 -15.96 -52.35 28.50
CA ARG A 45 -16.39 -53.79 28.39
C ARG A 45 -17.09 -54.20 27.07
N SER A 46 -16.97 -55.45 26.58
CA SER A 46 -16.30 -56.71 27.02
C SER A 46 -15.43 -57.29 25.87
N GLU A 47 -14.33 -58.03 26.08
CA GLU A 47 -14.21 -59.48 26.41
C GLU A 47 -15.12 -60.45 25.60
N GLY A 48 -14.51 -61.48 24.99
CA GLY A 48 -15.18 -62.62 24.32
C GLY A 48 -14.32 -63.37 23.29
N ASN A 49 -13.78 -64.55 23.64
CA ASN A 49 -13.02 -65.47 22.76
C ASN A 49 -13.88 -66.12 21.65
N ASN A 50 -13.24 -66.58 20.56
CA ASN A 50 -13.37 -68.00 20.13
C ASN A 50 -12.39 -68.47 19.04
N THR A 51 -12.24 -69.79 19.03
CA THR A 51 -11.24 -70.69 18.42
C THR A 51 -11.19 -70.85 16.89
N ALA A 52 -9.96 -70.78 16.35
CA ALA A 52 -9.24 -71.80 15.56
C ALA A 52 -9.75 -72.42 14.23
N THR A 53 -8.76 -72.60 13.33
CA THR A 53 -8.55 -73.64 12.28
C THR A 53 -8.78 -73.34 10.78
N SER A 54 -7.70 -73.63 10.03
CA SER A 54 -7.63 -74.17 8.65
C SER A 54 -7.52 -73.25 7.40
N ALA A 55 -6.53 -73.62 6.58
CA ALA A 55 -6.45 -73.60 5.11
C ALA A 55 -6.13 -72.32 4.28
N SER A 56 -4.97 -72.43 3.61
CA SER A 56 -4.67 -72.08 2.20
C SER A 56 -4.72 -70.64 1.65
N ALA A 57 -3.54 -70.24 1.15
CA ALA A 57 -3.27 -69.69 -0.19
C ALA A 57 -3.72 -68.26 -0.59
N SER A 58 -2.70 -67.42 -0.79
CA SER A 58 -2.54 -66.43 -1.87
C SER A 58 -3.65 -65.42 -2.21
N SER A 59 -3.31 -64.13 -2.07
CA SER A 59 -3.37 -63.06 -3.09
C SER A 59 -3.75 -61.69 -2.53
N SER A 60 -2.95 -60.69 -2.94
CA SER A 60 -3.22 -59.25 -3.00
C SER A 60 -4.55 -58.67 -2.47
N SER A 61 -4.48 -57.86 -1.41
CA SER A 61 -5.26 -56.60 -1.33
C SER A 61 -4.75 -55.63 -0.25
N SER A 62 -4.75 -54.34 -0.62
CA SER A 62 -4.85 -53.14 0.24
C SER A 62 -4.25 -53.14 1.66
N SER A 63 -3.08 -52.51 1.82
CA SER A 63 -2.72 -51.80 3.05
C SER A 63 -2.68 -50.29 2.78
N SER A 64 -3.81 -49.62 2.98
CA SER A 64 -3.93 -48.17 2.88
C SER A 64 -3.20 -47.48 4.04
N SER A 65 -1.88 -47.27 3.91
CA SER A 65 -1.17 -46.36 4.78
C SER A 65 -1.62 -44.93 4.45
N SER A 66 -2.57 -44.40 5.21
CA SER A 66 -3.05 -43.02 5.10
C SER A 66 -1.91 -42.04 5.45
N ALA A 67 -1.05 -41.77 4.48
CA ALA A 67 -0.16 -40.61 4.50
C ALA A 67 -1.05 -39.37 4.53
N LYS A 68 -1.24 -38.81 5.73
CA LYS A 68 -2.01 -37.59 5.95
C LYS A 68 -1.29 -36.45 5.25
N THR A 69 -1.74 -36.10 4.05
CA THR A 69 -1.24 -34.97 3.25
C THR A 69 -1.50 -33.66 4.01
N VAL A 70 -0.55 -33.29 4.86
CA VAL A 70 -0.52 -31.99 5.54
C VAL A 70 -0.02 -30.93 4.56
N SER A 71 -0.87 -30.58 3.59
CA SER A 71 -0.73 -29.36 2.78
C SER A 71 -1.05 -28.12 3.61
N ALA A 72 -0.30 -27.94 4.71
CA ALA A 72 -0.34 -26.75 5.53
C ALA A 72 0.45 -25.64 4.82
N VAL A 73 -0.23 -24.53 4.52
CA VAL A 73 0.34 -23.39 3.80
C VAL A 73 1.51 -22.80 4.61
N ALA A 74 2.73 -23.14 4.20
CA ALA A 74 3.95 -22.58 4.76
C ALA A 74 4.05 -21.09 4.38
N ARG A 75 3.45 -20.22 5.21
CA ARG A 75 3.63 -18.77 5.10
C ARG A 75 5.12 -18.46 5.30
N SER A 76 5.77 -18.08 4.22
CA SER A 76 7.20 -17.75 4.14
C SER A 76 7.69 -16.95 5.35
N LEU A 77 8.71 -17.47 6.04
CA LEU A 77 9.42 -16.77 7.12
C LEU A 77 10.20 -15.54 6.61
N PHE A 78 10.39 -15.41 5.30
CA PHE A 78 10.98 -14.23 4.68
C PHE A 78 9.91 -13.15 4.44
N PRO A 79 10.20 -11.86 4.73
CA PRO A 79 9.34 -10.74 4.37
C PRO A 79 8.95 -10.79 2.88
N PRO A 80 7.73 -10.38 2.52
CA PRO A 80 7.28 -10.39 1.12
C PRO A 80 8.28 -9.62 0.24
N ARG A 81 8.78 -10.30 -0.80
CA ARG A 81 9.81 -9.74 -1.70
C ARG A 81 9.28 -8.47 -2.37
N ARG A 82 9.92 -7.36 -2.05
CA ARG A 82 9.66 -6.04 -2.66
C ARG A 82 9.89 -6.12 -4.17
N ARG A 83 8.91 -5.67 -4.93
CA ARG A 83 8.90 -5.71 -6.40
C ARG A 83 9.36 -4.37 -6.99
N LEU A 84 9.22 -3.29 -6.21
CA LEU A 84 9.52 -1.92 -6.63
C LEU A 84 10.66 -1.31 -5.82
N ARG A 85 11.68 -0.79 -6.52
CA ARG A 85 12.69 0.09 -5.93
C ARG A 85 12.23 1.54 -6.07
N LEU A 86 12.11 2.23 -4.94
CA LEU A 86 11.74 3.65 -4.91
C LEU A 86 12.97 4.54 -4.76
N ASP A 87 12.95 5.69 -5.44
CA ASP A 87 13.92 6.76 -5.28
C ASP A 87 13.24 8.15 -5.29
N PRO A 88 13.20 8.87 -4.15
CA PRO A 88 13.81 8.55 -2.85
C PRO A 88 13.19 7.33 -2.15
N SER A 89 13.97 6.66 -1.29
CA SER A 89 13.67 5.31 -0.80
C SER A 89 12.86 5.22 0.52
N SER A 90 12.77 6.31 1.28
CA SER A 90 12.17 6.32 2.64
C SER A 90 11.38 7.59 2.99
N CYS A 91 11.57 8.67 2.25
CA CYS A 91 10.98 9.98 2.50
C CYS A 91 10.74 10.72 1.19
N LEU A 92 9.72 11.57 1.17
CA LEU A 92 9.44 12.52 0.11
C LEU A 92 9.81 13.92 0.58
N TYR A 93 10.52 14.67 -0.27
CA TYR A 93 10.97 16.01 0.02
C TYR A 93 10.00 17.02 -0.60
N PHE A 94 9.50 17.95 0.18
CA PHE A 94 8.62 19.03 -0.28
C PHE A 94 9.23 20.38 0.12
N PRO A 95 9.26 21.38 -0.79
CA PRO A 95 9.49 22.77 -0.41
C PRO A 95 8.52 23.18 0.71
N TYR A 96 8.99 23.92 1.70
CA TYR A 96 8.14 24.46 2.76
C TYR A 96 7.57 25.81 2.35
N GLU A 97 6.35 25.78 1.80
CA GLU A 97 5.61 26.99 1.42
C GLU A 97 4.19 26.95 2.03
N PRO A 98 4.00 27.48 3.26
CA PRO A 98 2.70 27.54 3.92
C PRO A 98 1.61 28.21 3.07
N GLY A 99 0.39 27.71 3.16
CA GLY A 99 -0.75 28.19 2.37
C GLY A 99 -0.74 27.79 0.89
N LYS A 100 0.28 27.05 0.42
CA LYS A 100 0.42 26.67 -1.00
C LYS A 100 0.37 25.16 -1.24
N GLN A 101 0.08 24.81 -2.50
CA GLN A 101 0.27 23.45 -3.00
C GLN A 101 1.71 23.26 -3.49
N VAL A 102 2.44 22.37 -2.83
CA VAL A 102 3.83 22.00 -3.13
C VAL A 102 3.92 20.62 -3.76
N ARG A 103 5.00 20.36 -4.51
CA ARG A 103 5.21 19.11 -5.26
C ARG A 103 6.47 18.37 -4.78
N SER A 104 6.36 17.06 -4.67
CA SER A 104 7.48 16.11 -4.54
C SER A 104 7.46 15.15 -5.74
N ALA A 105 8.59 14.53 -6.07
CA ALA A 105 8.67 13.47 -7.08
C ALA A 105 9.21 12.16 -6.47
N VAL A 106 8.79 11.02 -7.02
CA VAL A 106 9.32 9.70 -6.66
C VAL A 106 9.39 8.80 -7.89
N ARG A 107 10.57 8.21 -8.14
CA ARG A 107 10.74 7.18 -9.17
C ARG A 107 10.40 5.81 -8.57
N LEU A 108 9.52 5.07 -9.25
CA LEU A 108 9.20 3.68 -8.99
C LEU A 108 9.85 2.85 -10.11
N LYS A 109 10.85 2.02 -9.81
CA LYS A 109 11.45 1.06 -10.76
C LYS A 109 10.98 -0.35 -10.44
N ASN A 110 10.43 -1.05 -11.43
CA ASN A 110 10.12 -2.47 -11.32
C ASN A 110 11.43 -3.28 -11.42
N THR A 111 11.80 -3.95 -10.33
CA THR A 111 13.01 -4.79 -10.28
C THR A 111 12.69 -6.29 -10.40
N SER A 112 11.45 -6.62 -10.75
CA SER A 112 10.98 -8.00 -10.92
C SER A 112 10.93 -8.40 -12.41
N LYS A 113 10.85 -9.71 -12.67
CA LYS A 113 10.65 -10.30 -14.02
C LYS A 113 9.17 -10.41 -14.41
N SER A 114 8.30 -9.56 -13.89
CA SER A 114 6.85 -9.62 -14.15
C SER A 114 6.25 -8.23 -14.13
N TYR A 115 5.10 -8.05 -14.78
CA TYR A 115 4.34 -6.80 -14.71
C TYR A 115 3.88 -6.55 -13.27
N VAL A 116 3.96 -5.30 -12.84
CA VAL A 116 3.61 -4.89 -11.48
C VAL A 116 2.62 -3.74 -11.54
N ALA A 117 1.39 -3.99 -11.08
CA ALA A 117 0.45 -2.94 -10.75
C ALA A 117 0.88 -2.27 -9.43
N PHE A 118 0.70 -0.96 -9.31
CA PHE A 118 0.92 -0.21 -8.07
C PHE A 118 -0.28 0.67 -7.72
N LYS A 119 -0.46 0.95 -6.43
CA LYS A 119 -1.52 1.82 -5.87
C LYS A 119 -0.93 2.71 -4.77
N PHE A 120 -1.19 4.01 -4.84
CA PHE A 120 -0.84 4.98 -3.79
C PHE A 120 -1.95 5.05 -2.75
N GLN A 121 -1.56 5.08 -1.47
CA GLN A 121 -2.43 5.38 -0.34
C GLN A 121 -1.76 6.45 0.54
N THR A 122 -2.56 7.29 1.19
CA THR A 122 -2.10 8.37 2.07
C THR A 122 -2.95 8.43 3.34
N THR A 123 -2.35 8.81 4.47
CA THR A 123 -3.11 9.14 5.70
C THR A 123 -3.73 10.54 5.68
N ALA A 124 -3.45 11.34 4.64
CA ALA A 124 -4.02 12.68 4.44
C ALA A 124 -4.57 12.85 3.02
N PRO A 125 -5.68 12.19 2.65
CA PRO A 125 -6.24 12.24 1.30
C PRO A 125 -6.86 13.60 0.93
N LYS A 126 -7.27 14.40 1.92
CA LYS A 126 -7.82 15.75 1.70
C LYS A 126 -6.76 16.75 1.22
N SER A 127 -5.54 16.66 1.74
CA SER A 127 -4.44 17.59 1.47
C SER A 127 -3.28 16.97 0.68
N CYS A 128 -3.36 15.71 0.24
CA CYS A 128 -2.33 15.08 -0.59
C CYS A 128 -2.84 13.99 -1.55
N TYR A 129 -2.31 14.00 -2.78
CA TYR A 129 -2.55 12.97 -3.81
C TYR A 129 -1.29 12.74 -4.67
N MET A 130 -1.28 11.65 -5.45
CA MET A 130 -0.20 11.31 -6.39
C MET A 130 -0.73 11.25 -7.83
N ARG A 131 0.10 11.63 -8.80
CA ARG A 131 -0.17 11.49 -10.24
C ARG A 131 0.95 10.68 -10.92
N PRO A 132 0.63 9.58 -11.61
CA PRO A 132 -0.65 8.87 -11.56
C PRO A 132 -0.88 8.23 -10.17
N PRO A 133 -2.14 8.03 -9.71
CA PRO A 133 -2.43 7.45 -8.40
C PRO A 133 -2.19 5.93 -8.34
N GLY A 134 -2.16 5.28 -9.50
CA GLY A 134 -1.86 3.88 -9.72
C GLY A 134 -1.54 3.64 -11.19
N GLY A 135 -1.21 2.41 -11.53
CA GLY A 135 -0.85 2.02 -12.90
C GLY A 135 -0.09 0.72 -12.92
N ILE A 136 0.38 0.31 -14.10
CA ILE A 136 1.22 -0.87 -14.30
C ILE A 136 2.60 -0.43 -14.80
N ILE A 137 3.64 -1.12 -14.36
CA ILE A 137 5.04 -0.92 -14.77
C ILE A 137 5.56 -2.26 -15.29
N ALA A 138 6.09 -2.29 -16.52
CA ALA A 138 6.60 -3.53 -17.11
C ALA A 138 7.92 -3.99 -16.43
N PRO A 139 8.39 -5.22 -16.65
CA PRO A 139 9.64 -5.71 -16.10
C PRO A 139 10.83 -4.79 -16.43
N GLY A 140 11.59 -4.36 -15.41
CA GLY A 140 12.79 -3.53 -15.59
C GLY A 140 12.53 -2.03 -15.81
N GLU A 141 11.32 -1.62 -16.17
CA GLU A 141 10.94 -0.23 -16.42
C GLU A 141 10.89 0.65 -15.15
N SER A 142 10.80 1.97 -15.35
CA SER A 142 10.53 2.90 -14.26
C SER A 142 9.57 4.02 -14.66
N LEU A 143 8.77 4.44 -13.69
CA LEU A 143 7.87 5.59 -13.76
C LEU A 143 8.34 6.64 -12.74
N ILE A 144 8.27 7.94 -13.06
CA ILE A 144 8.24 8.98 -12.03
C ILE A 144 6.80 9.40 -11.79
N ALA A 145 6.40 9.41 -10.53
CA ALA A 145 5.13 9.94 -10.08
C ALA A 145 5.35 11.24 -9.30
N THR A 146 4.46 12.22 -9.52
CA THR A 146 4.47 13.49 -8.81
C THR A 146 3.45 13.43 -7.67
N VAL A 147 3.90 13.71 -6.45
CA VAL A 147 3.05 13.79 -5.26
C VAL A 147 2.81 15.26 -4.94
N PHE A 148 1.54 15.65 -4.85
CA PHE A 148 1.10 17.00 -4.55
C PHE A 148 0.65 17.04 -3.09
N LYS A 149 1.08 18.05 -2.34
CA LYS A 149 0.64 18.27 -0.96
C LYS A 149 0.28 19.74 -0.76
N PHE A 150 -0.84 20.03 -0.09
CA PHE A 150 -1.11 21.35 0.45
C PHE A 150 -0.42 21.51 1.80
N VAL A 151 0.31 22.62 2.00
CA VAL A 151 0.93 22.95 3.29
C VAL A 151 -0.04 23.85 4.03
N GLU A 152 -0.72 23.31 5.04
CA GLU A 152 -1.57 24.07 5.94
C GLU A 152 -0.72 25.15 6.66
N GLN A 153 -1.26 26.36 6.76
CA GLN A 153 -0.59 27.46 7.48
C GLN A 153 -0.81 27.24 8.98
N PRO A 154 0.22 27.37 9.84
CA PRO A 154 0.06 27.14 11.28
C PRO A 154 -0.76 28.28 11.90
N GLU A 155 -2.03 28.01 12.23
CA GLU A 155 -2.99 29.07 12.62
C GLU A 155 -2.81 29.58 14.07
N ASN A 156 -2.19 28.83 14.99
CA ASN A 156 -1.92 29.29 16.36
C ASN A 156 -0.86 28.43 17.08
N ASN A 157 0.36 28.95 17.26
CA ASN A 157 1.44 28.46 18.17
C ASN A 157 1.69 26.93 18.29
N GLU A 158 1.14 26.13 17.39
CA GLU A 158 1.22 24.69 17.44
C GLU A 158 2.65 24.28 17.11
N LYS A 159 3.29 23.56 18.03
CA LYS A 159 4.72 23.25 17.94
C LYS A 159 5.00 22.59 16.60
N MET A 160 5.81 23.26 15.78
CA MET A 160 6.09 22.91 14.38
C MET A 160 6.72 21.51 14.19
N SER A 161 6.97 20.77 15.27
CA SER A 161 7.36 19.36 15.30
C SER A 161 6.24 18.40 14.89
N ASP A 162 5.00 18.65 15.30
CA ASP A 162 3.99 17.58 15.38
C ASP A 162 3.31 17.32 14.04
N GLN A 163 3.14 18.37 13.23
CA GLN A 163 2.66 18.27 11.86
C GLN A 163 3.68 17.61 10.90
N LYS A 164 4.98 17.66 11.21
CA LYS A 164 6.06 17.23 10.28
C LYS A 164 6.11 15.71 10.03
N ASN A 165 5.62 14.88 10.95
CA ASN A 165 5.82 13.41 10.90
C ASN A 165 4.53 12.57 10.81
N LYS A 166 3.35 13.20 10.77
CA LYS A 166 2.05 12.51 10.86
C LYS A 166 1.54 11.93 9.54
N VAL A 167 1.87 12.57 8.41
CA VAL A 167 1.47 12.12 7.08
C VAL A 167 2.38 11.00 6.58
N LYS A 168 1.79 9.85 6.24
CA LYS A 168 2.48 8.66 5.73
C LYS A 168 1.92 8.33 4.34
N PHE A 169 2.81 8.12 3.37
CA PHE A 169 2.45 7.65 2.03
C PHE A 169 2.83 6.20 1.88
N LYS A 170 1.90 5.37 1.42
CA LYS A 170 2.07 3.93 1.29
C LYS A 170 1.96 3.58 -0.20
N ILE A 171 3.04 3.04 -0.75
CA ILE A 171 3.02 2.42 -2.08
C ILE A 171 2.78 0.92 -1.90
N MET A 172 1.73 0.41 -2.53
CA MET A 172 1.40 -1.01 -2.60
C MET A 172 1.65 -1.53 -4.01
N SER A 173 1.98 -2.81 -4.13
CA SER A 173 2.16 -3.48 -5.42
C SER A 173 1.40 -4.79 -5.51
N LEU A 174 1.03 -5.17 -6.73
CA LEU A 174 0.48 -6.47 -7.07
C LEU A 174 1.21 -6.99 -8.32
N LYS A 175 1.62 -8.26 -8.33
CA LYS A 175 2.13 -8.89 -9.56
C LYS A 175 0.94 -9.21 -10.45
N VAL A 176 0.98 -8.75 -11.70
CA VAL A 176 -0.05 -9.01 -12.71
C VAL A 176 0.54 -9.73 -13.92
N LYS A 177 -0.34 -10.20 -14.82
CA LYS A 177 0.06 -10.72 -16.14
C LYS A 177 0.32 -9.55 -17.10
N GLU A 178 1.01 -9.83 -18.19
CA GLU A 178 1.09 -8.94 -19.34
C GLU A 178 -0.29 -8.78 -20.00
N GLY A 179 -0.55 -7.65 -20.65
CA GLY A 179 -1.83 -7.35 -21.31
C GLY A 179 -3.01 -7.11 -20.38
N VAL A 180 -2.79 -7.05 -19.06
CA VAL A 180 -3.82 -6.65 -18.08
C VAL A 180 -3.83 -5.13 -17.96
N ASP A 181 -5.01 -4.51 -18.04
CA ASP A 181 -5.20 -3.08 -17.79
C ASP A 181 -5.23 -2.76 -16.28
N TYR A 182 -4.86 -1.52 -15.92
CA TYR A 182 -4.92 -1.09 -14.53
C TYR A 182 -6.36 -0.80 -14.10
N VAL A 183 -6.87 -1.64 -13.20
CA VAL A 183 -8.18 -1.49 -12.56
C VAL A 183 -7.98 -1.46 -11.03
N PRO A 184 -8.42 -0.42 -10.29
CA PRO A 184 -8.20 -0.28 -8.84
C PRO A 184 -8.65 -1.48 -7.99
N GLU A 185 -9.66 -2.19 -8.45
CA GLU A 185 -10.34 -3.35 -7.86
C GLU A 185 -9.45 -4.60 -7.82
N LEU A 186 -8.43 -4.71 -8.68
CA LEU A 186 -7.44 -5.79 -8.66
C LEU A 186 -6.76 -5.94 -7.28
N PHE A 187 -6.57 -4.82 -6.57
CA PHE A 187 -6.00 -4.78 -5.22
C PHE A 187 -6.97 -5.27 -4.15
N ASP A 188 -8.26 -5.25 -4.45
CA ASP A 188 -9.34 -5.66 -3.55
C ASP A 188 -9.78 -7.12 -3.78
N GLU A 189 -9.65 -7.62 -5.01
CA GLU A 189 -9.79 -9.04 -5.36
C GLU A 189 -8.59 -9.87 -4.85
N GLN A 190 -7.36 -9.38 -5.01
CA GLN A 190 -6.13 -10.15 -4.78
C GLN A 190 -5.40 -9.73 -3.50
N LYS A 191 -6.14 -9.34 -2.44
CA LYS A 191 -5.61 -8.75 -1.19
C LYS A 191 -4.42 -9.51 -0.60
N ASP A 192 -4.46 -10.85 -0.59
CA ASP A 192 -3.40 -11.70 -0.05
C ASP A 192 -2.09 -11.69 -0.86
N LEU A 193 -2.14 -11.27 -2.13
CA LEU A 193 -0.98 -11.15 -3.03
C LEU A 193 -0.41 -9.73 -3.06
N VAL A 194 -1.12 -8.74 -2.50
CA VAL A 194 -0.67 -7.35 -2.47
C VAL A 194 0.47 -7.18 -1.46
N SER A 195 1.57 -6.58 -1.92
CA SER A 195 2.73 -6.27 -1.07
C SER A 195 2.79 -4.79 -0.74
N VAL A 196 3.17 -4.45 0.49
CA VAL A 196 3.48 -3.07 0.89
C VAL A 196 4.96 -2.79 0.56
N GLU A 197 5.22 -2.03 -0.49
CA GLU A 197 6.58 -1.77 -0.99
C GLU A 197 7.33 -0.81 -0.09
N ARG A 198 6.72 0.35 0.21
CA ARG A 198 7.29 1.39 1.09
C ARG A 198 6.19 2.18 1.79
N ILE A 199 6.52 2.60 3.01
CA ILE A 199 5.86 3.72 3.68
C ILE A 199 6.88 4.86 3.69
N LEU A 200 6.58 5.94 2.98
CA LEU A 200 7.40 7.14 2.87
C LEU A 200 6.93 8.18 3.88
N LYS A 201 7.90 8.83 4.55
CA LYS A 201 7.66 9.98 5.43
C LYS A 201 7.68 11.29 4.63
N VAL A 202 7.05 12.35 5.15
CA VAL A 202 7.25 13.72 4.65
C VAL A 202 8.52 14.29 5.27
N VAL A 203 9.33 14.96 4.47
CA VAL A 203 10.40 15.87 4.91
C VAL A 203 10.18 17.21 4.22
N PHE A 204 10.10 18.27 5.00
CA PHE A 204 10.06 19.63 4.46
C PHE A 204 11.48 20.17 4.29
N ILE A 205 11.74 20.80 3.16
CA ILE A 205 13.01 21.45 2.83
C ILE A 205 12.78 22.94 2.58
N ASP A 206 13.76 23.73 2.96
CA ASP A 206 13.82 25.16 2.69
C ASP A 206 14.02 25.38 1.17
N PRO A 207 13.15 26.14 0.48
CA PRO A 207 13.30 26.42 -0.96
C PRO A 207 14.42 27.42 -1.28
N GLU A 208 14.79 28.29 -0.35
CA GLU A 208 15.81 29.33 -0.53
C GLU A 208 17.23 28.77 -0.33
N ARG A 209 17.36 27.76 0.54
CA ARG A 209 18.63 27.09 0.81
C ARG A 209 18.96 26.01 -0.23
N PRO A 210 20.02 26.17 -1.06
CA PRO A 210 20.42 25.13 -1.99
C PRO A 210 20.85 23.85 -1.25
N SER A 211 20.41 22.70 -1.77
CA SER A 211 20.78 21.40 -1.23
C SER A 211 20.69 20.30 -2.31
N PRO A 212 21.50 19.22 -2.22
CA PRO A 212 21.43 18.11 -3.18
C PRO A 212 20.05 17.44 -3.25
N ALA A 213 19.28 17.48 -2.15
CA ALA A 213 17.90 16.99 -2.11
C ALA A 213 16.95 17.89 -2.93
N LEU A 214 17.06 19.21 -2.80
CA LEU A 214 16.27 20.19 -3.56
C LEU A 214 16.59 20.12 -5.06
N GLU A 215 17.87 20.02 -5.44
CA GLU A 215 18.31 19.88 -6.83
C GLU A 215 17.81 18.58 -7.47
N LYS A 216 17.97 17.45 -6.76
CA LYS A 216 17.45 16.16 -7.20
C LYS A 216 15.94 16.20 -7.37
N LEU A 217 15.22 16.81 -6.42
CA LEU A 217 13.77 16.99 -6.51
C LEU A 217 13.37 17.79 -7.75
N LYS A 218 14.00 18.96 -7.98
CA LYS A 218 13.77 19.80 -9.17
C LYS A 218 13.98 19.00 -10.45
N ARG A 219 15.08 18.23 -10.55
CA ARG A 219 15.35 17.34 -11.70
C ARG A 219 14.27 16.27 -11.90
N GLN A 220 13.85 15.58 -10.84
CA GLN A 220 12.82 14.54 -10.93
C GLN A 220 11.43 15.11 -11.26
N LEU A 221 11.10 16.33 -10.80
CA LEU A 221 9.87 17.03 -11.18
C LEU A 221 9.87 17.38 -12.67
N ASN A 222 10.98 17.93 -13.19
CA ASN A 222 11.10 18.25 -14.61
C ASN A 222 10.95 16.99 -15.48
N GLU A 223 11.59 15.88 -15.10
CA GLU A 223 11.46 14.59 -15.81
C GLU A 223 10.03 14.03 -15.73
N ALA A 224 9.33 14.19 -14.59
CA ALA A 224 7.93 13.80 -14.45
C ALA A 224 7.00 14.65 -15.33
N ASP A 225 7.18 15.97 -15.34
CA ASP A 225 6.39 16.88 -16.16
C ASP A 225 6.65 16.61 -17.66
N THR A 226 7.91 16.38 -18.08
CA THR A 226 8.25 15.92 -19.45
C THR A 226 7.59 14.59 -19.80
N ALA A 227 7.59 13.61 -18.90
CA ALA A 227 6.93 12.31 -19.13
C ALA A 227 5.40 12.42 -19.22
N VAL A 228 4.79 13.41 -18.56
CA VAL A 228 3.36 13.72 -18.68
C VAL A 228 3.06 14.39 -20.02
N GLU A 229 3.87 15.37 -20.46
CA GLU A 229 3.67 16.01 -21.77
C GLU A 229 3.93 15.06 -22.94
N ALA A 230 4.92 14.16 -22.83
CA ALA A 230 5.17 13.12 -23.82
C ALA A 230 3.97 12.17 -24.02
N ARG A 231 3.12 11.99 -23.00
CA ARG A 231 1.87 11.19 -23.10
C ARG A 231 0.68 11.98 -23.67
N LYS A 232 0.73 13.30 -23.67
CA LYS A 232 -0.29 14.17 -24.27
C LYS A 232 -0.02 14.46 -25.75
N LYS A 233 1.25 14.44 -26.16
CA LYS A 233 1.61 14.65 -27.56
C LYS A 233 1.07 13.48 -28.40
N PRO A 234 0.31 13.73 -29.49
CA PRO A 234 -0.12 12.66 -30.37
C PRO A 234 1.10 11.95 -30.98
N PRO A 235 0.97 10.67 -31.39
CA PRO A 235 2.04 9.96 -32.09
C PRO A 235 2.54 10.77 -33.30
N PRO A 236 3.85 10.73 -33.62
CA PRO A 236 4.35 11.34 -34.83
C PRO A 236 3.62 10.77 -36.05
N ALA A 237 3.00 11.65 -36.84
CA ALA A 237 2.10 11.28 -37.91
C ALA A 237 2.86 10.81 -39.15
N GLU A 238 3.11 9.50 -39.25
CA GLU A 238 3.60 8.87 -40.50
C GLU A 238 2.78 7.61 -40.87
N ALA A 239 1.45 7.65 -40.65
CA ALA A 239 0.53 6.59 -41.07
C ALA A 239 -0.91 7.08 -41.31
N GLY A 240 -1.12 7.92 -42.35
CA GLY A 240 -2.42 8.11 -43.02
C GLY A 240 -3.52 8.94 -42.30
N PRO A 241 -4.42 9.63 -43.04
CA PRO A 241 -5.42 10.52 -42.43
C PRO A 241 -6.86 9.94 -42.33
N ARG A 242 -7.43 9.95 -41.11
CA ARG A 242 -8.89 10.03 -40.79
C ARG A 242 -9.00 10.74 -39.41
N VAL A 243 -9.42 12.01 -39.29
CA VAL A 243 -10.79 12.58 -39.39
C VAL A 243 -11.72 12.16 -38.23
N VAL A 244 -11.84 13.05 -37.22
CA VAL A 244 -13.05 13.37 -36.40
C VAL A 244 -13.59 12.25 -35.45
N ALA A 245 -14.02 12.45 -34.20
CA ALA A 245 -14.21 13.62 -33.31
C ALA A 245 -14.19 13.23 -31.79
N GLU A 246 -14.48 14.22 -30.93
CA GLU A 246 -15.00 14.11 -29.54
C GLU A 246 -14.08 13.66 -28.39
N GLY A 247 -14.32 14.24 -27.19
CA GLY A 247 -13.95 13.62 -25.91
C GLY A 247 -12.88 14.28 -25.03
N LEU A 248 -12.72 15.61 -25.04
CA LEU A 248 -11.83 16.29 -24.06
C LEU A 248 -12.41 16.27 -22.63
N VAL A 249 -12.20 15.17 -21.89
CA VAL A 249 -12.57 15.01 -20.45
C VAL A 249 -11.78 15.95 -19.51
N ILE A 250 -11.04 16.91 -20.07
CA ILE A 250 -10.26 17.91 -19.33
C ILE A 250 -11.15 19.02 -18.77
N ASP A 251 -12.31 19.27 -19.38
CA ASP A 251 -13.14 20.44 -19.06
C ASP A 251 -14.00 20.26 -17.79
N GLU A 252 -14.55 19.07 -17.51
CA GLU A 252 -15.43 18.84 -16.35
C GLU A 252 -14.81 19.26 -15.01
N TRP A 253 -13.51 18.98 -14.79
CA TRP A 253 -12.83 19.31 -13.53
C TRP A 253 -12.54 20.80 -13.37
N LYS A 254 -12.31 21.50 -14.49
CA LYS A 254 -12.15 22.95 -14.52
C LYS A 254 -13.50 23.62 -14.26
N GLU A 255 -14.53 23.18 -14.97
CA GLU A 255 -15.90 23.66 -14.86
C GLU A 255 -16.51 23.41 -13.45
N ARG A 256 -16.18 22.29 -12.80
CA ARG A 256 -16.58 22.04 -11.39
C ARG A 256 -15.96 23.01 -10.40
N ARG A 257 -14.70 23.41 -10.62
CA ARG A 257 -14.01 24.42 -9.80
C ARG A 257 -14.59 25.82 -10.06
N GLU A 258 -14.82 26.18 -11.32
CA GLU A 258 -15.40 27.47 -11.70
C GLU A 258 -16.84 27.62 -11.19
N ARG A 259 -17.69 26.58 -11.27
CA ARG A 259 -19.02 26.56 -10.63
C ARG A 259 -18.96 26.70 -9.10
N TYR A 260 -17.92 26.19 -8.45
CA TYR A 260 -17.77 26.33 -6.99
C TYR A 260 -17.40 27.77 -6.59
N LEU A 261 -16.46 28.38 -7.31
CA LEU A 261 -16.10 29.79 -7.16
C LEU A 261 -17.27 30.74 -7.44
N ALA A 262 -18.02 30.51 -8.53
CA ALA A 262 -19.19 31.31 -8.87
C ALA A 262 -20.27 31.25 -7.77
N ARG A 263 -20.51 30.07 -7.16
CA ARG A 263 -21.47 29.92 -6.06
C ARG A 263 -21.04 30.67 -4.80
N GLN A 264 -19.75 30.72 -4.47
CA GLN A 264 -19.26 31.54 -3.35
C GLN A 264 -19.40 33.04 -3.61
N GLN A 265 -19.25 33.49 -4.86
CA GLN A 265 -19.38 34.90 -5.22
C GLN A 265 -20.84 35.37 -5.20
N VAL A 266 -21.80 34.55 -5.63
CA VAL A 266 -23.24 34.88 -5.50
C VAL A 266 -23.66 34.92 -4.02
N GLN A 267 -23.25 33.92 -3.22
CA GLN A 267 -23.64 33.83 -1.81
C GLN A 267 -23.03 34.94 -0.93
N ALA A 268 -22.02 35.67 -1.42
CA ALA A 268 -21.45 36.84 -0.75
C ALA A 268 -22.16 38.16 -1.10
N VAL A 269 -23.03 38.18 -2.12
CA VAL A 269 -23.76 39.37 -2.58
C VAL A 269 -25.19 39.41 -2.01
N ASP A 270 -25.82 38.25 -1.78
CA ASP A 270 -27.16 38.13 -1.18
C ASP A 270 -27.17 38.30 0.36
N SER A 271 -26.26 39.10 0.93
CA SER A 271 -26.14 39.31 2.39
C SER A 271 -25.70 40.74 2.76
N VAL A 272 -26.09 41.72 1.93
CA VAL A 272 -25.96 43.17 2.16
C VAL A 272 -27.32 43.83 2.00
#